data_AF-A0A7K1ERI1-F1
#
_entry.id   AF-A0A7K1ERI1-F1
#
_cell.length_a   1.000
_cell.length_b   1.000
_cell.length_c   1.000
_cell.angle_alpha   90.00
_cell.angle_beta   90.00
_cell.angle_gamma   90.00
#
_symmetry.space_group_name_H-M   'P 1'
#
loop_
_entity.id
_entity.type
_entity.pdbx_description
1 polymer ?
#
loop_
_entity_poly.entity_id
_entity_poly.type
_entity_poly.pdbx_seq_one_letter_code
_entity_poly.pdbx_strand_id
1 'polypeptide(L)'
;MGKSLTAHPIPAKRGVLVTDGLYKYARHPIYTGVLALGLAFVLSGGLFPHILFFSVLLVLLNYKASFEEQLLRARYQGYASYAEKTGRFLPKLKR
;
A
#
# COMPACT_ATOMS: atom_id res chain seq x y z
N MET A 1 0.44 1.58 18.80
CA MET A 1 0.82 0.54 17.82
C MET A 1 0.86 -0.81 18.51
N GLY A 2 -0.15 -1.69 18.41
CA GLY A 2 -0.06 -2.89 19.27
C GLY A 2 -1.04 -4.06 19.16
N LYS A 3 -2.00 -4.14 18.23
CA LYS A 3 -2.87 -5.34 18.14
C LYS A 3 -3.28 -5.80 16.73
N SER A 4 -2.74 -5.19 15.67
CA SER A 4 -3.15 -5.50 14.28
C SER A 4 -1.99 -5.76 13.32
N LEU A 5 -0.76 -5.90 13.82
CA LEU A 5 0.39 -6.26 13.00
C LEU A 5 0.48 -7.78 12.93
N THR A 6 -0.29 -8.39 12.03
CA THR A 6 -0.05 -9.77 11.62
C THR A 6 0.74 -9.76 10.31
N ALA A 7 1.88 -10.45 10.29
CA ALA A 7 2.66 -10.74 9.08
C ALA A 7 1.93 -11.68 8.09
N HIS A 8 0.69 -12.07 8.40
CA HIS A 8 -0.17 -12.88 7.57
C HIS A 8 -1.07 -11.98 6.69
N PRO A 9 -1.21 -12.28 5.39
CA PRO A 9 -2.14 -11.60 4.47
C PRO A 9 -3.62 -11.91 4.74
N ILE A 10 -3.90 -12.59 5.86
CA ILE A 10 -5.24 -13.01 6.26
C ILE A 10 -5.70 -11.99 7.31
N PRO A 11 -6.70 -11.15 7.02
CA PRO A 11 -7.26 -10.25 8.03
C PRO A 11 -7.71 -11.10 9.22
N ALA A 12 -7.21 -10.77 10.41
CA ALA A 12 -7.60 -11.44 11.64
C ALA A 12 -9.13 -11.55 11.70
N LYS A 13 -9.68 -12.70 12.11
CA LYS A 13 -11.12 -13.00 12.11
C LYS A 13 -12.00 -11.91 12.78
N ARG A 14 -11.40 -11.04 13.62
CA ARG A 14 -12.01 -9.88 14.31
C ARG A 14 -11.25 -8.55 14.10
N GLY A 15 -10.47 -8.42 13.02
CA GLY A 15 -9.73 -7.18 12.72
C GLY A 15 -10.69 -6.06 12.36
N VAL A 16 -10.66 -4.96 13.11
CA VAL A 16 -11.36 -3.71 12.74
C VAL A 16 -10.56 -3.05 11.62
N LEU A 17 -11.24 -2.45 10.64
CA LEU A 17 -10.57 -1.68 9.60
C LEU A 17 -9.86 -0.49 10.26
N VAL A 18 -8.52 -0.56 10.35
CA VAL A 18 -7.72 0.54 10.89
C VAL A 18 -7.54 1.59 9.79
N THR A 19 -8.31 2.68 9.90
CA THR A 19 -8.25 3.83 8.99
C THR A 19 -7.54 5.03 9.60
N ASP A 20 -6.97 4.87 10.80
CA ASP A 20 -6.37 5.94 11.58
C ASP A 20 -4.86 6.12 11.33
N GLY A 21 -4.35 7.31 11.64
CA GLY A 21 -2.92 7.65 11.50
C GLY A 21 -2.41 7.64 10.05
N LEU A 22 -1.30 6.94 9.78
CA LEU A 22 -0.68 6.83 8.45
C LEU A 22 -1.61 6.22 7.39
N TYR A 23 -2.51 5.32 7.81
CA TYR A 23 -3.49 4.69 6.92
C TYR A 23 -4.55 5.68 6.42
N LYS A 24 -4.78 6.80 7.12
CA LYS A 24 -5.64 7.89 6.62
C LYS A 24 -5.07 8.54 5.35
N TYR A 25 -3.75 8.51 5.18
CA TYR A 25 -3.05 9.14 4.06
C TYR A 25 -2.78 8.16 2.94
N ALA A 26 -2.30 6.95 3.24
CA ALA A 26 -2.03 5.92 2.23
C ALA A 26 -2.58 4.57 2.66
N ARG A 27 -3.23 3.84 1.75
CA ARG A 27 -3.71 2.47 2.02
C ARG A 27 -2.56 1.50 2.32
N HIS A 28 -1.41 1.70 1.69
CA HIS A 28 -0.22 0.88 1.90
C HIS A 28 1.02 1.74 2.17
N PRO A 29 1.14 2.37 3.36
CA PRO A 29 2.26 3.27 3.66
C PRO A 29 3.61 2.56 3.63
N ILE A 30 3.64 1.25 3.92
CA ILE A 30 4.83 0.41 3.81
C ILE A 30 5.27 0.29 2.35
N TYR A 31 4.33 0.06 1.41
CA TYR A 31 4.66 -0.02 -0.02
C TYR A 31 5.14 1.34 -0.54
N THR A 32 4.61 2.45 -0.03
CA THR A 32 5.13 3.79 -0.30
C THR A 32 6.58 3.94 0.14
N GLY A 33 6.92 3.46 1.34
CA GLY A 33 8.31 3.46 1.84
C GLY A 33 9.24 2.61 0.97
N VAL A 34 8.80 1.41 0.57
CA VAL A 34 9.57 0.53 -0.33
C VAL A 34 9.79 1.18 -1.71
N LEU A 35 8.76 1.83 -2.26
CA LEU A 35 8.88 2.58 -3.51
C LEU A 35 9.81 3.79 -3.36
N ALA A 36 9.76 4.51 -2.24
CA ALA A 36 10.66 5.64 -1.99
C ALA A 36 12.13 5.19 -1.89
N LEU A 37 12.40 4.08 -1.20
CA LEU A 37 13.74 3.49 -1.12
C LEU A 37 14.21 2.96 -2.49
N GLY A 38 13.32 2.29 -3.22
CA GLY A 38 13.61 1.85 -4.59
C GLY A 38 13.95 3.03 -5.51
N LEU A 39 13.23 4.14 -5.40
CA LEU A 39 13.50 5.35 -6.16
C LEU A 39 14.83 6.00 -5.77
N ALA A 40 15.14 6.08 -4.47
CA ALA A 40 16.42 6.58 -3.99
C ALA A 40 17.59 5.70 -4.50
N PHE A 41 17.39 4.39 -4.54
CA PHE A 41 18.39 3.45 -5.06
C PHE A 41 18.62 3.64 -6.57
N VAL A 42 17.55 3.83 -7.36
CA VAL A 42 17.62 4.15 -8.80
C VAL A 42 18.34 5.48 -9.05
N LEU A 43 18.12 6.48 -8.19
CA LEU A 43 18.80 7.78 -8.29
C LEU A 43 20.30 7.66 -7.94
N SER A 44 20.68 6.68 -7.10
CA SER A 44 22.07 6.49 -6.66
C SER A 44 22.92 5.63 -7.61
N GLY A 45 22.33 4.66 -8.31
CA GLY A 45 23.01 3.71 -9.19
C GLY A 45 22.45 3.80 -10.61
N GLY A 46 23.31 4.08 -11.60
CA GLY A 46 22.97 4.44 -12.99
C GLY A 46 21.67 3.89 -13.61
N LEU A 47 21.01 4.74 -14.40
CA LEU A 47 19.59 4.68 -14.77
C LEU A 47 19.09 3.36 -15.36
N PHE A 48 19.83 2.69 -16.25
CA PHE A 48 19.20 1.68 -17.13
C PHE A 48 18.72 0.39 -16.42
N PRO A 49 19.57 -0.41 -15.75
CA PRO A 49 19.11 -1.64 -15.10
C PRO A 49 18.25 -1.36 -13.85
N HIS A 50 18.49 -0.24 -13.18
CA HIS A 50 17.78 0.13 -11.95
C HIS A 50 16.33 0.53 -12.24
N ILE A 51 16.07 1.28 -13.33
CA ILE A 51 14.70 1.63 -13.75
C ILE A 51 13.89 0.38 -14.08
N LEU A 52 14.50 -0.62 -14.74
CA LEU A 52 13.80 -1.87 -15.04
C LEU A 52 13.42 -2.61 -13.77
N PHE A 53 14.36 -2.77 -12.83
CA PHE A 53 14.09 -3.40 -11.54
C PHE A 53 13.00 -2.66 -10.74
N PHE A 54 13.08 -1.33 -10.70
CA PHE A 54 12.08 -0.49 -10.04
C PHE A 54 10.69 -0.61 -10.68
N SER A 55 10.63 -0.68 -12.00
CA SER A 55 9.36 -0.86 -12.73
C SER A 55 8.73 -2.22 -12.41
N VAL A 56 9.52 -3.29 -12.37
CA VAL A 56 9.07 -4.62 -11.95
C VAL A 56 8.56 -4.61 -10.51
N LEU A 57 9.31 -3.97 -9.60
CA LEU A 57 8.92 -3.82 -8.20
C LEU A 57 7.59 -3.06 -8.06
N LEU A 58 7.42 -1.99 -8.84
CA LEU A 58 6.22 -1.16 -8.84
C LEU A 58 4.99 -1.95 -9.32
N VAL A 59 5.14 -2.74 -10.39
CA VAL A 59 4.07 -3.60 -10.90
C VAL A 59 3.72 -4.69 -9.89
N LEU A 60 4.74 -5.34 -9.30
CA LEU A 60 4.54 -6.39 -8.30
C LEU A 60 3.79 -5.87 -7.07
N LEU A 61 4.19 -4.72 -6.53
CA LEU A 61 3.53 -4.09 -5.39
C LEU A 61 2.12 -3.62 -5.74
N ASN A 62 1.90 -3.12 -6.96
CA ASN A 62 0.54 -2.78 -7.43
C ASN A 62 -0.36 -3.99 -7.51
N TYR A 63 0.15 -5.10 -8.04
CA TYR A 63 -0.61 -6.33 -8.15
C TYR A 63 -0.97 -6.89 -6.77
N LYS A 64 0.02 -6.98 -5.86
CA LYS A 64 -0.20 -7.42 -4.48
C LYS A 64 -1.19 -6.52 -3.73
N ALA A 65 -1.02 -5.20 -3.84
CA ALA A 65 -1.94 -4.24 -3.23
C ALA A 65 -3.37 -4.44 -3.77
N SER A 66 -3.55 -4.52 -5.10
CA SER A 66 -4.87 -4.69 -5.69
C SER A 66 -5.55 -6.00 -5.25
N PHE A 67 -4.78 -7.08 -5.08
CA PHE A 67 -5.30 -8.35 -4.57
C PHE A 67 -5.76 -8.23 -3.10
N GLU A 68 -4.96 -7.58 -2.25
CA GLU A 68 -5.35 -7.27 -0.86
C GLU A 68 -6.60 -6.40 -0.79
N GLU A 69 -6.71 -5.39 -1.66
CA GLU A 69 -7.89 -4.51 -1.73
C GLU A 69 -9.16 -5.26 -2.14
N GLN A 70 -9.06 -6.25 -3.03
CA GLN A 70 -10.20 -7.07 -3.43
C GLN A 70 -10.69 -7.93 -2.25
N LEU A 71 -9.75 -8.56 -1.52
CA LEU A 71 -10.06 -9.33 -0.30
C LEU A 71 -10.69 -8.43 0.78
N LEU A 72 -10.17 -7.21 0.96
CA LEU A 72 -10.69 -6.25 1.92
C LEU A 72 -12.08 -5.72 1.53
N ARG A 73 -12.32 -5.45 0.23
CA ARG A 73 -13.67 -5.09 -0.28
C ARG A 73 -14.69 -6.20 -0.06
N ALA A 74 -14.30 -7.45 -0.32
CA ALA A 74 -15.18 -8.59 -0.12
C ALA A 74 -15.52 -8.81 1.36
N ARG A 75 -14.59 -8.48 2.28
CA ARG A 75 -14.78 -8.69 3.73
C ARG A 75 -15.39 -7.51 4.46
N TYR A 76 -15.17 -6.27 4.02
CA TYR A 76 -15.62 -5.06 4.72
C TYR A 76 -16.43 -4.16 3.76
N GLN A 77 -17.74 -4.07 3.96
CA GLN A 77 -18.61 -3.18 3.17
C GLN A 77 -18.18 -1.70 3.23
N GLY A 78 -17.64 -1.24 4.36
CA GLY A 78 -17.12 0.14 4.53
C GLY A 78 -15.79 0.43 3.82
N TYR A 79 -15.14 -0.58 3.24
CA TYR A 79 -13.84 -0.40 2.58
C TYR A 79 -13.94 0.46 1.31
N ALA A 80 -15.05 0.40 0.58
CA ALA A 80 -15.24 1.20 -0.63
C ALA A 80 -15.18 2.71 -0.32
N SER A 81 -15.92 3.16 0.71
CA SER A 81 -15.91 4.56 1.15
C SER A 81 -14.55 5.02 1.69
N TYR A 82 -13.76 4.10 2.27
CA TYR A 82 -12.40 4.38 2.70
C TYR A 82 -11.43 4.49 1.50
N ALA A 83 -11.50 3.58 0.53
CA ALA A 83 -10.69 3.59 -0.68
C ALA A 83 -10.94 4.81 -1.58
N GLU A 84 -12.14 5.39 -1.51
CA GLU A 84 -12.45 6.67 -2.16
C GLU A 84 -11.70 7.85 -1.52
N LYS A 85 -11.62 7.87 -0.19
CA LYS A 85 -10.99 8.96 0.59
C LYS A 85 -9.47 8.84 0.63
N THR A 86 -8.93 7.62 0.58
CA THR A 86 -7.50 7.36 0.75
C THR A 86 -6.85 6.91 -0.55
N GLY A 87 -5.70 7.48 -0.90
CA GLY A 87 -4.92 7.06 -2.07
C GLY A 87 -4.23 5.70 -1.86
N ARG A 88 -3.81 5.06 -2.95
CA ARG A 88 -3.16 3.72 -2.91
C ARG A 88 -1.76 3.79 -2.30
N PHE A 89 -0.90 4.64 -2.88
CA PHE A 89 0.50 4.83 -2.45
C PHE A 89 0.76 6.24 -1.94
N LEU A 90 0.17 7.25 -2.58
CA LEU A 90 0.28 8.64 -2.17
C LEU A 90 -1.05 9.13 -1.62
N PRO A 91 -1.05 10.10 -0.69
CA PRO A 91 -2.28 10.74 -0.26
C PRO A 91 -3.03 11.30 -1.47
N LYS A 92 -4.32 10.98 -1.55
CA LYS A 92 -5.22 11.70 -2.44
C LYS A 92 -5.25 13.14 -1.93
N LEU A 93 -4.54 14.02 -2.64
CA LEU A 93 -4.65 15.45 -2.43
C LEU A 93 -6.06 15.83 -2.86
N LYS A 94 -7.00 15.75 -1.92
CA LYS A 94 -8.36 16.24 -2.12
C LYS A 94 -8.22 17.76 -2.22
N ARG A 95 -8.39 18.28 -3.44
CA ARG A 95 -8.58 19.72 -3.68
C ARG A 95 -9.95 20.13 -3.15
#